data_AF-A0A527ZE59-F1
#
_entry.id   AF-A0A527ZE59-F1
#
_cell.length_a   1.000
_cell.length_b   1.000
_cell.length_c   1.000
_cell.angle_alpha   90.00
_cell.angle_beta   90.00
_cell.angle_gamma   90.00
#
_symmetry.space_group_name_H-M   'P 1'
#
loop_
_entity.id
_entity.type
_entity.pdbx_description
1 polymer ?
#
loop_
_entity_poly.entity_id
_entity_poly.type
_entity_poly.pdbx_seq_one_letter_code
_entity_poly.pdbx_strand_id
1 'polypeptide(L)'
;AAANGVAVTVVGEDITAGPPLPVDVVVAGDLFYRQDLADRVIHFLDRCLAADINVLIGDPGRAYLPRSRLRLLAEYQVPDVGEAKDAATKLSGVFSFEPEQP
;
A
#
# COMPACT_ATOMS: atom_id res chain seq x y z
N ALA A 1 16.42 -11.65 6.04
CA ALA A 1 17.41 -11.03 5.13
C ALA A 1 18.47 -12.06 4.73
N ALA A 2 19.35 -12.48 5.67
CA ALA A 2 20.45 -13.43 5.42
C ALA A 2 20.04 -14.75 4.74
N ALA A 3 18.91 -15.35 5.12
CA ALA A 3 18.44 -16.61 4.53
C ALA A 3 18.17 -16.54 3.01
N ASN A 4 17.85 -15.36 2.49
CA ASN A 4 17.60 -15.12 1.06
C ASN A 4 18.72 -14.31 0.40
N GLY A 5 19.81 -13.99 1.13
CA GLY A 5 20.92 -13.17 0.62
C GLY A 5 20.55 -11.72 0.28
N VAL A 6 19.43 -11.21 0.80
CA VAL A 6 18.94 -9.84 0.51
C VAL A 6 19.31 -8.87 1.63
N ALA A 7 19.56 -7.62 1.26
CA ALA A 7 19.66 -6.51 2.21
C ALA A 7 18.27 -6.01 2.59
N VAL A 8 18.08 -5.64 3.86
CA VAL A 8 16.86 -5.00 4.35
C VAL A 8 17.27 -3.74 5.09
N THR A 9 16.75 -2.60 4.63
CA THR A 9 16.95 -1.31 5.27
C THR A 9 15.63 -0.90 5.92
N VAL A 10 15.67 -0.56 7.20
CA VAL A 10 14.53 -0.03 7.93
C VAL A 10 14.68 1.49 8.01
N VAL A 11 13.63 2.20 7.62
CA VAL A 11 13.54 3.67 7.69
C VAL A 11 12.51 4.00 8.76
N GLY A 12 12.92 4.76 9.77
CA GLY A 12 12.06 5.14 10.91
C GLY A 12 11.45 6.54 10.74
N GLU A 13 11.89 7.27 9.73
CA GLU A 13 11.44 8.62 9.40
C GLU A 13 10.19 8.59 8.50
N ASP A 14 9.44 9.69 8.51
CA ASP A 14 8.34 9.89 7.58
C ASP A 14 8.89 10.15 6.17
N ILE A 15 8.69 9.19 5.27
CA ILE A 15 9.09 9.28 3.86
C ILE A 15 8.05 10.00 2.99
N THR A 16 6.82 10.20 3.49
CA THR A 16 5.68 10.66 2.67
C THR A 16 5.78 12.12 2.26
N ALA A 17 6.65 12.90 2.90
CA ALA A 17 6.96 14.28 2.52
C ALA A 17 8.15 14.38 1.55
N GLY A 18 8.95 13.32 1.41
CA GLY A 18 10.18 13.30 0.61
C GLY A 18 9.96 12.98 -0.87
N PRO A 19 11.03 13.04 -1.69
CA PRO A 19 10.98 12.53 -3.05
C PRO A 19 10.82 11.00 -3.06
N PRO A 20 10.35 10.41 -4.18
CA PRO A 20 10.36 8.97 -4.37
C PRO A 20 11.76 8.39 -4.19
N LEU A 21 11.84 7.19 -3.61
CA LEU A 21 13.07 6.42 -3.52
C LEU A 21 13.36 5.77 -4.89
N PRO A 22 14.64 5.52 -5.25
CA PRO A 22 15.01 4.89 -6.51
C PRO A 22 14.73 3.38 -6.47
N VAL A 23 13.46 3.00 -6.56
CA VAL A 23 12.98 1.62 -6.53
C VAL A 23 12.07 1.35 -7.72
N ASP A 24 11.98 0.09 -8.16
CA ASP A 24 11.10 -0.29 -9.27
C ASP A 24 9.63 -0.42 -8.84
N VAL A 25 9.40 -0.77 -7.57
CA VAL A 25 8.07 -1.05 -7.02
C VAL A 25 7.95 -0.51 -5.60
N VAL A 26 6.84 0.16 -5.31
CA VAL A 26 6.38 0.50 -3.96
C VAL A 26 5.19 -0.38 -3.61
N VAL A 27 5.23 -0.99 -2.42
CA VAL A 27 4.11 -1.77 -1.87
C VAL A 27 3.62 -1.09 -0.60
N ALA A 28 2.33 -0.73 -0.57
CA ALA A 28 1.67 -0.12 0.58
C ALA A 28 0.61 -1.08 1.14
N GLY A 29 0.76 -1.46 2.40
CA GLY A 29 -0.18 -2.37 3.09
C GLY A 29 -0.91 -1.66 4.22
N ASP A 30 -2.24 -1.71 4.21
CA ASP A 30 -3.10 -1.26 5.32
C ASP A 30 -2.82 0.17 5.83
N LEU A 31 -2.69 1.14 4.92
CA LEU A 31 -2.40 2.55 5.27
C LEU A 31 -3.65 3.46 5.23
N PHE A 32 -4.78 2.98 4.71
CA PHE A 32 -5.96 3.81 4.42
C PHE A 32 -7.01 3.81 5.54
N TYR A 33 -6.60 3.51 6.78
CA TYR A 33 -7.47 3.45 7.95
C TYR A 33 -7.73 4.81 8.62
N ARG A 34 -6.92 5.84 8.32
CA ARG A 34 -7.15 7.23 8.73
C ARG A 34 -6.99 8.19 7.56
N GLN A 35 -7.83 9.21 7.52
CA GLN A 35 -7.86 10.19 6.43
C GLN A 35 -6.53 10.94 6.27
N ASP A 36 -6.01 11.48 7.36
CA ASP A 36 -4.78 12.28 7.34
C ASP A 36 -3.56 11.48 6.82
N LEU A 37 -3.51 10.19 7.16
CA LEU A 37 -2.48 9.28 6.68
C LEU A 37 -2.71 8.94 5.21
N ALA A 38 -3.94 8.61 4.83
CA ALA A 38 -4.31 8.33 3.45
C ALA A 38 -3.93 9.48 2.51
N ASP A 39 -4.25 10.72 2.88
CA ASP A 39 -3.93 11.91 2.08
C ASP A 39 -2.42 12.06 1.86
N ARG A 40 -1.62 11.93 2.92
CA ARG A 40 -0.15 12.01 2.83
C ARG A 40 0.43 10.89 1.95
N VAL A 41 -0.07 9.67 2.14
CA VAL A 41 0.38 8.49 1.38
C VAL A 41 0.00 8.64 -0.10
N ILE A 42 -1.23 9.04 -0.42
CA ILE A 42 -1.68 9.24 -1.81
C ILE A 42 -0.77 10.24 -2.52
N HIS A 43 -0.49 11.39 -1.91
CA HIS A 43 0.42 12.37 -2.50
C HIS A 43 1.84 11.83 -2.73
N PHE A 44 2.33 10.97 -1.84
CA PHE A 44 3.62 10.30 -2.04
C PHE A 44 3.57 9.30 -3.20
N LEU A 45 2.52 8.47 -3.25
CA LEU A 45 2.32 7.49 -4.33
C LEU A 45 2.15 8.16 -5.70
N ASP A 46 1.50 9.33 -5.75
CA ASP A 46 1.41 10.14 -6.98
C ASP A 46 2.79 10.53 -7.49
N ARG A 47 3.70 10.94 -6.59
CA ARG A 47 5.08 11.24 -6.96
C ARG A 47 5.83 9.99 -7.43
N CYS A 48 5.56 8.83 -6.83
CA CYS A 48 6.13 7.56 -7.28
C CYS A 48 5.66 7.21 -8.71
N LEU A 49 4.36 7.30 -8.99
CA LEU A 49 3.81 7.07 -10.32
C LEU A 49 4.41 8.05 -11.35
N ALA A 50 4.55 9.33 -11.00
CA ALA A 50 5.17 10.34 -11.85
C ALA A 50 6.67 10.09 -12.12
N ALA A 51 7.31 9.25 -11.31
CA ALA A 51 8.69 8.80 -11.49
C ALA A 51 8.79 7.42 -12.16
N ASP A 52 7.72 6.95 -12.82
CA ASP A 52 7.60 5.63 -13.47
C ASP A 52 7.80 4.43 -12.52
N ILE A 53 7.50 4.62 -11.23
CA ILE A 53 7.56 3.55 -10.22
C ILE A 53 6.20 2.87 -10.11
N ASN A 54 6.18 1.54 -10.16
CA ASN A 54 4.95 0.78 -10.00
C ASN A 54 4.47 0.78 -8.54
N VAL A 55 3.18 0.96 -8.32
CA VAL A 55 2.60 1.02 -6.97
C VAL A 55 1.55 -0.08 -6.78
N LEU A 56 1.76 -0.91 -5.76
CA LEU A 56 0.82 -1.95 -5.34
C LEU A 56 0.24 -1.62 -3.96
N ILE A 57 -1.07 -1.77 -3.82
CA ILE A 57 -1.79 -1.57 -2.56
C ILE A 57 -2.39 -2.89 -2.12
N GLY A 58 -2.09 -3.31 -0.89
CA GLY A 58 -2.77 -4.40 -0.19
C GLY A 58 -3.68 -3.83 0.88
N ASP A 59 -5.00 -4.04 0.78
CA ASP A 59 -5.95 -3.44 1.72
C ASP A 59 -7.28 -4.24 1.83
N PRO A 60 -7.86 -4.39 3.05
CA PRO A 60 -9.15 -5.06 3.29
C PRO A 60 -10.39 -4.21 2.93
N GLY A 61 -10.21 -3.08 2.25
CA GLY A 61 -11.30 -2.15 1.92
C GLY A 61 -11.54 -1.08 2.98
N ARG A 62 -10.47 -0.51 3.56
CA ARG A 62 -10.52 0.57 4.54
C ARG A 62 -11.31 1.78 4.04
N ALA A 63 -11.73 2.62 4.99
CA ALA A 63 -12.66 3.71 4.73
C ALA A 63 -12.13 4.71 3.68
N TYR A 64 -10.85 5.05 3.76
CA TYR A 64 -10.22 6.09 2.95
C TYR A 64 -9.45 5.55 1.73
N LEU A 65 -9.76 4.31 1.32
CA LEU A 65 -9.14 3.69 0.15
C LEU A 65 -9.59 4.41 -1.14
N PRO A 66 -8.67 4.85 -2.03
CA PRO A 66 -8.98 5.62 -3.24
C PRO A 66 -9.51 4.71 -4.37
N ARG A 67 -10.69 4.11 -4.15
CA ARG A 67 -11.26 3.04 -5.00
C ARG A 67 -11.33 3.37 -6.50
N SER A 68 -11.56 4.63 -6.87
CA SER A 68 -11.60 5.06 -8.28
C SER A 68 -10.27 4.89 -9.00
N ARG A 69 -9.16 4.79 -8.27
CA ARG A 69 -7.80 4.69 -8.78
C ARG A 69 -7.20 3.30 -8.59
N LEU A 70 -8.02 2.31 -8.21
CA LEU A 70 -7.56 0.96 -7.94
C LEU A 70 -8.03 0.00 -9.03
N ARG A 71 -7.08 -0.75 -9.58
CA ARG A 71 -7.35 -1.92 -10.40
C ARG A 71 -7.02 -3.17 -9.60
N LEU A 72 -8.04 -3.98 -9.30
CA LEU A 72 -7.88 -5.23 -8.57
C LEU A 72 -7.00 -6.21 -9.37
N LEU A 73 -5.99 -6.77 -8.70
CA LEU A 73 -5.07 -7.77 -9.25
C LEU A 73 -5.31 -9.15 -8.66
N ALA A 74 -5.60 -9.23 -7.36
CA ALA A 74 -5.86 -10.48 -6.66
C ALA A 74 -6.68 -10.24 -5.40
N GLU A 75 -7.40 -11.26 -4.94
CA GLU A 75 -8.11 -11.25 -3.66
C GLU A 75 -7.68 -12.44 -2.82
N TYR A 76 -7.56 -12.22 -1.53
CA TYR A 76 -7.17 -13.22 -0.56
C TYR A 76 -8.08 -13.14 0.66
N GLN A 77 -8.49 -14.30 1.17
CA GLN A 77 -9.09 -14.37 2.50
C GLN A 77 -7.96 -14.28 3.51
N VAL A 78 -7.89 -13.18 4.26
CA VAL A 78 -6.89 -12.99 5.31
C VAL A 78 -7.58 -12.94 6.67
N PRO A 79 -6.94 -13.49 7.73
CA PRO A 79 -7.36 -13.24 9.10
C PRO A 79 -7.23 -11.74 9.41
N ASP A 80 -8.18 -11.17 10.16
CA ASP A 80 -8.05 -9.79 10.64
C ASP A 80 -6.89 -9.71 11.66
N VAL A 81 -6.03 -8.70 11.52
CA VAL A 81 -4.83 -8.59 12.37
C VAL A 81 -5.24 -8.11 13.76
N GLY A 82 -5.25 -9.03 14.74
CA GLY A 82 -5.55 -8.73 16.15
C GLY A 82 -6.78 -9.45 16.71
N GLU A 83 -7.54 -10.18 15.89
CA GLU A 83 -8.66 -11.00 16.39
C GLU A 83 -8.25 -12.47 16.62
N ALA A 84 -9.00 -13.16 17.49
CA ALA A 84 -8.77 -14.55 17.86
C ALA A 84 -8.86 -15.49 16.62
N LYS A 85 -8.33 -16.72 16.74
CA LYS A 85 -8.28 -17.72 15.66
C LYS A 85 -9.62 -18.04 14.96
N ASP A 86 -10.76 -17.64 15.55
CA ASP A 86 -12.13 -17.85 15.07
C ASP A 86 -12.79 -16.58 14.48
N ALA A 87 -12.01 -15.52 14.25
CA ALA A 87 -12.49 -14.28 13.65
C ALA A 87 -12.90 -14.46 12.18
N ALA A 88 -13.96 -13.74 11.78
CA ALA A 88 -14.41 -13.73 10.39
C ALA A 88 -13.27 -13.26 9.46
N THR A 89 -12.89 -14.10 8.50
CA THR A 89 -11.92 -13.71 7.47
C THR A 89 -12.47 -12.54 6.67
N LYS A 90 -11.66 -11.48 6.52
CA LYS A 90 -11.99 -10.37 5.62
C LYS A 90 -11.34 -10.61 4.27
N LEU A 91 -12.10 -10.37 3.21
CA LEU A 91 -11.56 -10.36 1.86
C LEU A 91 -10.63 -9.15 1.73
N SER A 92 -9.35 -9.40 1.50
CA SER A 92 -8.37 -8.35 1.20
C SER A 92 -7.97 -8.41 -0.26
N GLY A 93 -7.90 -7.24 -0.88
CA GLY A 93 -7.47 -7.10 -2.26
C GLY A 93 -6.01 -6.67 -2.34
N VAL A 94 -5.35 -7.12 -3.39
CA VAL A 94 -4.13 -6.53 -3.94
C VAL A 94 -4.53 -5.76 -5.18
N PHE A 95 -4.14 -4.50 -5.25
CA PHE A 95 -4.53 -3.56 -6.30
C PHE A 95 -3.30 -2.91 -6.93
N SER A 96 -3.36 -2.67 -8.24
CA SER A 96 -2.52 -1.68 -8.91
C SER A 96 -3.09 -0.29 -8.61
N PHE A 97 -2.25 0.64 -8.18
CA PHE A 97 -2.62 2.04 -8.00
C PHE A 97 -2.33 2.81 -9.27
N GLU A 98 -3.37 3.41 -9.84
CA GLU A 98 -3.31 4.06 -11.16
C GLU A 98 -3.30 5.61 -11.00
N PRO A 99 -2.74 6.33 -11.98
CA PRO A 99 -2.85 7.79 -12.04
C PRO A 99 -4.32 8.23 -12.04
N GLU A 100 -4.59 9.43 -11.53
CA GLU A 100 -5.91 10.02 -11.64
C GLU A 100 -6.24 10.27 -13.13
N GLN A 101 -7.40 9.80 -13.58
CA GLN A 101 -7.84 10.03 -14.95
C GLN A 101 -8.29 11.50 -15.09
N PRO A 102 -7.83 12.23 -16.12
CA PRO A 102 -8.18 13.63 -16.34
C PRO A 102 -9.65 13.84 -16.70
#